data_AF-A0A0F9MLL7-F1
#
_entry.id   AF-A0A0F9MLL7-F1
#
_cell.length_a   1.000
_cell.length_b   1.000
_cell.length_c   1.000
_cell.angle_alpha   90.00
_cell.angle_beta   90.00
_cell.angle_gamma   90.00
#
_symmetry.space_group_name_H-M   'P 1'
#
loop_
_entity.id
_entity.type
_entity.pdbx_description
1 polymer ?
#
loop_
_entity_poly.entity_id
_entity_poly.type
_entity_poly.pdbx_seq_one_letter_code
_entity_poly.pdbx_strand_id
1 'polypeptide(L)'
;MAEKTAIEKLFLKWLNKEFERGQKCPRMSTEASEYHLPAIELHDLPIMMEEYQALAKLDEKCEWKFFDDEYGDYWETSCGATWTFTEGGLKENGVVYCHKCAKKVKETKR
;
A
#
# COMPACT_ATOMS: atom_id res chain seq x y z
N MET A 1 -16.25 -39.38 8.07
CA MET A 1 -16.12 -37.93 8.31
C MET A 1 -14.74 -37.69 8.88
N ALA A 2 -13.87 -36.96 8.19
CA ALA A 2 -12.50 -36.75 8.66
C ALA A 2 -12.50 -35.74 9.82
N GLU A 3 -11.97 -36.16 10.96
CA GLU A 3 -11.87 -35.30 12.13
C GLU A 3 -10.71 -34.33 11.95
N LYS A 4 -11.00 -33.03 11.97
CA LYS A 4 -9.98 -31.98 11.80
C LYS A 4 -8.95 -32.07 12.91
N THR A 5 -7.69 -32.04 12.53
CA THR A 5 -6.53 -32.06 13.42
C THR A 5 -6.53 -30.83 14.34
N ALA A 6 -5.80 -30.91 15.45
CA ALA A 6 -5.68 -29.79 16.40
C ALA A 6 -5.14 -28.52 15.72
N ILE A 7 -4.24 -28.66 14.75
CA ILE A 7 -3.64 -27.56 14.00
C ILE A 7 -4.69 -26.89 13.10
N GLU A 8 -5.52 -27.66 12.39
CA GLU A 8 -6.59 -27.11 11.55
C GLU A 8 -7.64 -26.37 12.40
N LYS A 9 -7.93 -26.87 13.61
CA LYS A 9 -8.84 -26.17 14.55
C LYS A 9 -8.25 -24.83 15.01
N LEU A 10 -6.93 -24.75 15.24
CA LEU A 10 -6.25 -23.51 15.61
C LEU A 10 -6.18 -22.52 14.43
N PHE A 11 -5.93 -23.02 13.22
CA PHE A 11 -5.91 -22.21 12.00
C PHE A 11 -7.28 -21.58 11.72
N LEU A 12 -8.36 -22.36 11.85
CA LEU A 12 -9.73 -21.85 11.68
C LEU A 12 -10.11 -20.81 12.75
N LYS A 13 -9.66 -21.01 14.01
CA LYS A 13 -9.84 -20.02 15.07
C LYS A 13 -9.09 -18.72 14.77
N TRP A 14 -7.88 -18.80 14.25
CA TRP A 14 -7.10 -17.63 13.85
C TRP A 14 -7.74 -16.91 12.67
N LEU A 15 -8.17 -17.63 11.63
CA LEU A 15 -8.87 -17.05 10.48
C LEU A 15 -10.15 -16.31 10.88
N ASN A 16 -10.96 -16.88 11.77
CA ASN A 16 -12.15 -16.19 12.27
C ASN A 16 -11.80 -14.92 13.04
N LYS A 17 -10.72 -14.94 13.82
CA LYS A 17 -10.24 -13.76 14.54
C LYS A 17 -9.74 -12.66 13.60
N GLU A 18 -9.08 -13.02 12.51
CA GLU A 18 -8.65 -12.05 11.49
C GLU A 18 -9.85 -11.49 10.70
N PHE A 19 -10.86 -12.32 10.41
CA PHE A 19 -12.12 -11.88 9.82
C PHE A 19 -12.87 -10.87 10.72
N GLU A 20 -12.91 -11.11 12.04
CA GLU A 20 -13.48 -10.17 13.02
C GLU A 20 -12.68 -8.87 13.14
N ARG A 21 -11.35 -8.93 13.02
CA ARG A 21 -10.48 -7.73 13.03
C ARG A 21 -10.69 -6.87 11.78
N GLY A 22 -11.04 -7.48 10.64
CA GLY A 22 -11.42 -6.78 9.42
C GLY A 22 -12.82 -6.15 9.44
N GLN A 23 -13.65 -6.47 10.43
CA GLN A 23 -15.06 -6.04 10.48
C GLN A 23 -15.28 -4.67 11.17
N LYS A 24 -14.21 -3.96 11.56
CA LYS A 24 -14.30 -2.60 12.15
C LYS A 24 -14.16 -1.46 11.13
N CYS A 25 -14.47 -1.70 9.86
CA CYS A 25 -14.66 -0.60 8.91
C CYS A 25 -16.05 0.03 9.12
N PRO A 26 -16.16 1.34 9.38
CA PRO A 26 -17.46 1.99 9.43
C PRO A 26 -18.15 1.87 8.06
N ARG A 27 -19.43 1.50 8.14
CA ARG A 27 -20.42 1.44 7.06
C ARG A 27 -20.24 2.62 6.08
N MET A 28 -19.66 2.35 4.91
CA MET A 28 -19.81 3.21 3.74
C MET A 28 -20.91 2.62 2.84
N SER A 29 -21.74 3.54 2.37
CA SER A 29 -22.98 3.43 1.60
C SER A 29 -23.04 2.29 0.59
N THR A 30 -24.16 1.57 0.65
CA THR A 30 -24.69 0.74 -0.43
C THR A 30 -25.11 1.62 -1.60
N GLU A 31 -24.23 1.82 -2.57
CA GLU A 31 -24.60 2.22 -3.94
C GLU A 31 -23.56 1.63 -4.90
N ALA A 32 -23.54 0.29 -4.96
CA ALA A 32 -22.91 -0.45 -6.04
C ALA A 32 -23.86 -0.41 -7.25
N SER A 33 -23.91 0.75 -7.92
CA SER A 33 -24.62 0.90 -9.19
C SER A 33 -23.73 0.36 -10.31
N GLU A 34 -24.04 -0.88 -10.71
CA GLU A 34 -23.90 -1.46 -12.05
C GLU A 34 -22.82 -0.86 -12.96
N TYR A 35 -21.59 -1.35 -12.83
CA TYR A 35 -20.72 -1.51 -13.98
C TYR A 35 -20.82 -2.97 -14.42
N HIS A 36 -21.48 -3.21 -15.56
CA HIS A 36 -21.38 -4.49 -16.25
C HIS A 36 -19.92 -4.67 -16.69
N LEU A 37 -19.16 -5.43 -15.89
CA LEU A 37 -17.86 -5.92 -16.32
C LEU A 37 -18.12 -6.95 -17.44
N PRO A 38 -17.61 -6.75 -18.67
CA PRO A 38 -17.66 -7.81 -19.67
C PRO A 38 -16.89 -9.01 -19.12
N ALA A 39 -17.45 -10.20 -19.33
CA ALA A 39 -16.78 -11.45 -18.99
C ALA A 39 -15.42 -11.48 -19.71
N ILE A 40 -14.35 -11.34 -18.95
CA ILE A 40 -13.00 -11.49 -19.47
C ILE A 40 -12.83 -12.99 -19.76
N GLU A 41 -12.81 -13.36 -21.03
CA GLU A 41 -12.58 -14.74 -21.46
C GLU A 41 -11.18 -15.17 -21.01
N LEU A 42 -11.11 -16.33 -20.35
CA LEU A 42 -9.98 -16.84 -19.57
C LEU A 42 -8.72 -17.23 -20.37
N HIS A 43 -8.59 -16.80 -21.64
CA HIS A 43 -7.56 -17.29 -22.56
C HIS A 43 -6.32 -16.39 -22.76
N ASP A 44 -6.29 -15.18 -22.19
CA ASP A 44 -5.10 -14.29 -22.26
C ASP A 44 -4.29 -14.24 -20.94
N LEU A 45 -4.36 -15.30 -20.13
CA LEU A 45 -3.60 -15.44 -18.89
C LEU A 45 -2.19 -16.06 -19.05
N PRO A 46 -1.29 -15.52 -19.90
CA PRO A 46 0.14 -15.61 -19.62
C PRO A 46 0.86 -14.26 -19.43
N ILE A 47 0.18 -13.11 -19.57
CA ILE A 47 0.86 -11.79 -19.44
C ILE A 47 0.80 -11.23 -18.00
N MET A 48 -0.10 -11.76 -17.16
CA MET A 48 -0.43 -11.21 -15.84
C MET A 48 0.54 -11.56 -14.69
N MET A 49 1.64 -12.29 -14.92
CA MET A 49 2.57 -12.69 -13.83
C MET A 49 3.88 -11.90 -13.86
N GLU A 50 4.45 -11.65 -15.04
CA GLU A 50 5.71 -10.90 -15.18
C GLU A 50 5.51 -9.41 -14.92
N GLU A 51 4.41 -8.83 -15.40
CA GLU A 51 4.04 -7.44 -15.08
C GLU A 51 3.68 -7.28 -13.59
N TYR A 52 3.03 -8.27 -12.97
CA TYR A 52 2.75 -8.28 -11.52
C TYR A 52 4.03 -8.33 -10.69
N GLN A 53 5.03 -9.09 -11.12
CA GLN A 53 6.35 -9.12 -10.46
C GLN A 53 7.10 -7.79 -10.65
N ALA A 54 6.97 -7.15 -11.82
CA ALA A 54 7.53 -5.81 -12.05
C ALA A 54 6.83 -4.73 -11.18
N LEU A 55 5.51 -4.83 -11.00
CA LEU A 55 4.74 -3.99 -10.08
C LEU A 55 5.03 -4.32 -8.61
N ALA A 56 5.27 -5.59 -8.26
CA ALA A 56 5.70 -5.98 -6.91
C ALA A 56 7.13 -5.51 -6.61
N LYS A 57 7.94 -5.31 -7.65
CA LYS A 57 9.23 -4.62 -7.60
C LYS A 57 9.10 -3.09 -7.49
N LEU A 58 7.89 -2.53 -7.42
CA LEU A 58 7.68 -1.12 -7.06
C LEU A 58 8.20 -0.90 -5.64
N ASP A 59 9.47 -0.54 -5.59
CA ASP A 59 10.30 -0.10 -4.48
C ASP A 59 9.60 -0.21 -3.11
N GLU A 60 10.10 -1.12 -2.26
CA GLU A 60 9.66 -1.27 -0.86
C GLU A 60 9.82 0.05 -0.07
N LYS A 61 10.57 1.00 -0.63
CA LYS A 61 10.80 2.32 -0.06
C LYS A 61 10.15 3.41 -0.91
N CYS A 62 9.69 4.46 -0.23
CA CYS A 62 9.33 5.72 -0.86
C CYS A 62 10.57 6.58 -0.92
N GLU A 63 11.03 6.93 -2.12
CA GLU A 63 12.12 7.87 -2.27
C GLU A 63 11.63 9.28 -1.96
N TRP A 64 12.42 10.03 -1.20
CA TRP A 64 12.17 11.44 -0.88
C TRP A 64 13.37 12.25 -1.35
N LYS A 65 13.14 13.17 -2.29
CA LYS A 65 14.15 14.02 -2.91
C LYS A 65 13.96 15.45 -2.45
N PHE A 66 15.03 16.04 -1.94
CA PHE A 66 15.04 17.43 -1.53
C PHE A 66 15.26 18.34 -2.74
N PHE A 67 14.49 19.41 -2.80
CA PHE A 67 14.63 20.50 -3.75
C PHE A 67 14.68 21.81 -2.97
N ASP A 68 15.67 22.61 -3.32
CA ASP A 68 15.84 24.00 -2.89
C ASP A 68 15.88 24.80 -4.18
N ASP A 69 14.80 25.55 -4.43
CA ASP A 69 14.69 26.45 -5.57
C ASP A 69 14.24 27.86 -5.13
N GLU A 70 14.10 28.78 -6.08
CA GLU A 70 13.74 30.18 -5.80
C GLU A 70 12.40 30.33 -5.06
N TYR A 71 11.53 29.33 -5.11
CA TYR A 71 10.23 29.30 -4.45
C TYR A 71 10.28 28.64 -3.07
N GLY A 72 11.41 28.06 -2.68
CA GLY A 72 11.71 27.56 -1.35
C GLY A 72 12.05 26.06 -1.28
N ASP A 73 12.22 25.60 -0.05
CA ASP A 73 12.61 24.23 0.28
C ASP A 73 11.41 23.27 0.28
N TYR A 74 11.45 22.23 -0.55
CA TYR A 74 10.43 21.18 -0.59
C TYR A 74 11.00 19.78 -0.85
N TRP A 75 10.15 18.79 -0.64
CA TRP A 75 10.44 17.39 -0.82
C TRP A 75 9.45 16.76 -1.78
N GLU A 76 9.95 16.16 -2.86
CA GLU A 76 9.12 15.32 -3.74
C GLU A 76 9.30 13.85 -3.40
N THR A 77 8.21 13.10 -3.48
CA THR A 77 8.19 11.67 -3.17
C THR A 77 7.96 10.82 -4.41
N SER A 78 8.55 9.62 -4.48
CA SER A 78 8.31 8.68 -5.59
C SER A 78 6.86 8.22 -5.71
N CYS A 79 6.06 8.41 -4.66
CA CYS A 79 4.62 8.14 -4.67
C CYS A 79 3.77 9.32 -5.15
N GLY A 80 4.38 10.42 -5.59
CA GLY A 80 3.70 11.56 -6.21
C GLY A 80 3.07 12.55 -5.22
N ALA A 81 3.61 12.65 -4.00
CA ALA A 81 3.29 13.75 -3.08
C ALA A 81 4.47 14.71 -2.93
N THR A 82 4.15 15.98 -2.67
CA THR A 82 5.10 17.04 -2.34
C THR A 82 4.87 17.49 -0.90
N TRP A 83 5.96 17.71 -0.17
CA TRP A 83 5.94 18.09 1.24
C TRP A 83 6.85 19.27 1.49
N THR A 84 6.44 20.14 2.39
CA THR A 84 7.30 21.18 2.98
C THR A 84 7.30 20.98 4.49
N PHE A 85 8.43 21.26 5.13
CA PHE A 85 8.52 21.28 6.59
C PHE A 85 8.63 22.72 7.04
N THR A 86 7.91 23.08 8.11
CA THR A 86 8.05 24.41 8.73
C THR A 86 9.41 24.60 9.38
N GLU A 87 9.99 23.53 9.92
CA GLU A 87 11.33 23.52 10.54
C GLU A 87 12.02 22.17 10.29
N GLY A 88 13.32 22.20 9.96
CA GLY A 88 14.14 21.01 9.75
C GLY A 88 13.79 20.20 8.50
N GLY A 89 14.27 18.95 8.44
CA GLY A 89 14.01 18.02 7.34
C GLY A 89 13.43 16.69 7.83
N LEU A 90 13.58 15.65 7.02
CA LEU A 90 13.10 14.30 7.31
C LEU A 90 13.50 13.78 8.69
N LYS A 91 14.77 13.98 9.07
CA LYS A 91 15.35 13.43 10.30
C LYS A 91 14.82 14.16 11.54
N GLU A 92 14.81 15.49 11.49
CA GLU A 92 14.37 16.36 12.58
C GLU A 92 12.88 16.16 12.87
N ASN A 93 12.08 15.90 11.84
CA ASN A 93 10.66 15.62 11.95
C ASN A 93 10.33 14.13 12.21
N GLY A 94 11.33 13.27 12.40
CA GLY A 94 11.12 11.85 12.71
C GLY A 94 10.42 11.06 11.60
N VAL A 95 10.59 11.47 10.34
CA VAL A 95 9.90 10.85 9.21
C VAL A 95 10.60 9.54 8.82
N VAL A 96 10.05 8.42 9.30
CA VAL A 96 10.54 7.07 9.00
C VAL A 96 9.72 6.38 7.90
N TYR A 97 8.44 6.74 7.78
CA TYR A 97 7.49 6.19 6.81
C TYR A 97 6.80 7.31 6.05
N CYS A 98 6.49 7.07 4.78
CA CYS A 98 5.78 8.05 3.96
C CYS A 98 4.32 8.16 4.40
N HIS A 99 3.86 9.37 4.69
CA HIS A 99 2.48 9.65 5.11
C HIS A 99 1.43 9.34 4.04
N LYS A 100 1.79 9.31 2.75
CA LYS A 100 0.86 9.01 1.65
C LYS A 100 0.74 7.51 1.36
N CYS A 101 1.86 6.79 1.25
CA CYS A 101 1.87 5.39 0.79
C CYS A 101 2.28 4.38 1.87
N ALA A 102 2.58 4.83 3.09
CA ALA A 102 3.03 4.02 4.23
C ALA A 102 4.33 3.22 4.03
N LYS A 103 5.02 3.37 2.89
CA LYS A 103 6.32 2.72 2.64
C LYS A 103 7.44 3.39 3.43
N LYS A 104 8.51 2.66 3.72
CA LYS A 104 9.67 3.17 4.45
C LYS A 104 10.35 4.29 3.64
N VAL A 105 10.74 5.38 4.29
CA VAL A 105 11.40 6.48 3.58
C VAL A 105 12.84 6.12 3.24
N LYS A 106 13.25 6.48 2.02
CA LYS A 106 14.62 6.52 1.55
C LYS A 106 14.91 7.94 1.10
N GLU A 107 15.73 8.65 1.87
CA GLU A 107 16.20 9.97 1.47
C GLU A 107 17.20 9.83 0.32
N THR A 108 17.01 10.63 -0.73
CA THR A 108 17.91 10.71 -1.88
C THR A 108 18.37 12.15 -2.02
N LYS A 109 19.68 12.38 -1.91
CA LYS A 109 20.28 13.69 -2.18
C LYS A 109 20.40 13.91 -3.68
N ARG A 110 20.09 15.12 -4.14
CA ARG A 110 20.32 15.54 -5.53
C ARG A 110 21.80 15.84 -5.76
#